data_AF-A0A955J6E8-F1
#
_entry.id   AF-A0A955J6E8-F1
#
_cell.length_a   1.000
_cell.length_b   1.000
_cell.length_c   1.000
_cell.angle_alpha   90.00
_cell.angle_beta   90.00
_cell.angle_gamma   90.00
#
_symmetry.space_group_name_H-M   'P 1'
#
loop_
_entity.id
_entity.type
_entity.pdbx_description
1 polymer ?
#
loop_
_entity_poly.entity_id
_entity_poly.type
_entity_poly.pdbx_seq_one_letter_code
_entity_poly.pdbx_strand_id
1 'polypeptide(L)'
;MEIADEAAWQSWKDNNQDGYGGGVIAYAERWARLIQVEINAGKKLEDVADTTSHEADIDGITGFMYGAAVHTLATSWKHGDQLRKWHNKQYGKSEDTEGTVNPAILTVSTD
;
A
#
# COMPACT_ATOMS: atom_id res chain seq x y z
N MET A 1 6.01 7.36 9.19
CA MET A 1 5.67 7.86 7.86
C MET A 1 5.08 9.26 8.02
N GLU A 2 5.26 10.15 7.05
CA GLU A 2 4.65 11.48 7.00
C GLU A 2 3.24 11.38 6.44
N ILE A 3 2.26 11.58 7.30
CA ILE A 3 0.83 11.47 6.97
C ILE A 3 0.38 12.77 6.29
N ALA A 4 -0.31 12.65 5.16
CA ALA A 4 -0.91 13.79 4.46
C ALA A 4 -2.35 14.06 4.91
N ASP A 5 -3.10 13.00 5.24
CA ASP A 5 -4.45 13.10 5.80
C ASP A 5 -4.53 12.27 7.10
N GLU A 6 -4.39 12.97 8.22
CA GLU A 6 -4.44 12.37 9.56
C GLU A 6 -5.82 11.80 9.91
N ALA A 7 -6.89 12.41 9.42
CA ALA A 7 -8.25 11.94 9.67
C ALA A 7 -8.52 10.64 8.90
N ALA A 8 -8.07 10.55 7.64
CA ALA A 8 -8.16 9.32 6.87
C ALA A 8 -7.34 8.20 7.52
N TRP A 9 -6.07 8.46 7.91
CA TRP A 9 -5.25 7.47 8.60
C TRP A 9 -5.88 6.99 9.92
N GLN A 10 -6.40 7.93 10.71
CA GLN A 10 -7.04 7.59 11.98
C GLN A 10 -8.31 6.75 11.77
N SER A 11 -9.14 7.11 10.79
CA SER A 11 -10.32 6.32 10.41
C SER A 11 -9.96 4.90 9.99
N TRP A 12 -8.88 4.71 9.21
CA TRP A 12 -8.40 3.37 8.85
C TRP A 12 -8.01 2.56 10.08
N LYS A 13 -7.27 3.15 11.04
CA LYS A 13 -6.89 2.46 12.29
C LYS A 13 -8.11 2.10 13.14
N ASP A 14 -9.05 3.02 13.31
CA ASP A 14 -10.20 2.84 14.21
C ASP A 14 -11.18 1.79 13.69
N ASN A 15 -11.29 1.65 12.37
CA ASN A 15 -12.17 0.66 11.74
C ASN A 15 -11.52 -0.73 11.55
N ASN A 16 -10.22 -0.88 11.80
CA ASN A 16 -9.47 -2.11 11.53
C ASN A 16 -8.69 -2.56 12.78
N GLN A 17 -9.41 -2.76 13.88
CA GLN A 17 -8.83 -3.16 15.18
C GLN A 17 -8.82 -4.68 15.41
N ASP A 18 -9.49 -5.45 14.54
CA ASP A 18 -9.46 -6.90 14.61
C ASP A 18 -8.11 -7.46 14.12
N GLY A 19 -7.83 -8.74 14.39
CA GLY A 19 -6.53 -9.32 14.03
C GLY A 19 -6.22 -9.26 12.53
N TYR A 20 -7.25 -9.36 11.67
CA TYR A 20 -7.07 -9.32 10.23
C TYR A 20 -6.85 -7.89 9.73
N GLY A 21 -7.76 -6.96 10.03
CA GLY A 21 -7.64 -5.56 9.65
C GLY A 21 -6.43 -4.89 10.29
N GLY A 22 -6.16 -5.16 11.57
CA GLY A 22 -5.00 -4.64 12.29
C GLY A 22 -3.68 -5.09 11.66
N GLY A 23 -3.63 -6.30 11.11
CA GLY A 23 -2.48 -6.79 10.33
C GLY A 23 -2.23 -5.96 9.07
N VAL A 24 -3.28 -5.54 8.36
CA VAL A 24 -3.18 -4.64 7.18
C VAL A 24 -2.58 -3.30 7.59
N ILE A 25 -3.09 -2.70 8.67
CA ILE A 25 -2.62 -1.40 9.17
C ILE A 25 -1.15 -1.47 9.62
N ALA A 26 -0.78 -2.50 10.38
CA ALA A 26 0.58 -2.70 10.85
C ALA A 26 1.56 -2.87 9.68
N TYR A 27 1.19 -3.68 8.68
CA TYR A 27 1.96 -3.85 7.46
C TYR A 27 2.11 -2.53 6.70
N ALA A 28 1.00 -1.82 6.45
CA ALA A 28 0.98 -0.55 5.72
C ALA A 28 1.91 0.47 6.38
N GLU A 29 1.83 0.61 7.70
CA GLU A 29 2.67 1.54 8.46
C GLU A 29 4.16 1.17 8.38
N ARG A 30 4.51 -0.12 8.55
CA ARG A 30 5.89 -0.58 8.44
C ARG A 30 6.45 -0.32 7.06
N TRP A 31 5.72 -0.69 6.02
CA TRP A 31 6.15 -0.52 4.64
C TRP A 31 6.39 0.95 4.27
N ALA A 32 5.43 1.83 4.57
CA ALA A 32 5.57 3.26 4.32
C ALA A 32 6.74 3.89 5.11
N ARG A 33 7.02 3.40 6.32
CA ARG A 33 8.19 3.83 7.11
C ARG A 33 9.50 3.41 6.45
N LEU A 34 9.61 2.17 5.97
CA LEU A 34 10.81 1.68 5.28
C LEU A 34 11.07 2.47 3.99
N ILE A 35 10.04 2.64 3.15
CA ILE A 35 10.17 3.47 1.93
C ILE A 35 10.61 4.89 2.29
N GLN A 36 10.04 5.50 3.32
CA GLN A 36 10.39 6.87 3.68
C GLN A 36 11.83 7.03 4.18
N VAL A 37 12.38 6.04 4.88
CA VAL A 37 13.80 6.03 5.24
C VAL A 37 14.67 6.09 3.98
N GLU A 38 14.32 5.30 2.97
CA GLU A 38 15.05 5.25 1.70
C GLU A 38 14.88 6.52 0.85
N ILE A 39 13.68 7.11 0.82
CA ILE A 39 13.43 8.41 0.17
C ILE A 39 14.25 9.51 0.85
N ASN A 40 14.32 9.51 2.19
CA ASN A 40 15.14 10.49 2.93
C ASN A 40 16.64 10.29 2.69
N ALA A 41 17.07 9.08 2.30
CA ALA A 41 18.42 8.79 1.84
C ALA A 41 18.65 9.12 0.34
N GLY A 42 17.65 9.68 -0.34
CA GLY A 42 17.72 10.13 -1.73
C GLY A 42 17.34 9.09 -2.78
N LYS A 43 16.82 7.93 -2.39
CA LYS A 43 16.32 6.92 -3.34
C LYS A 43 14.93 7.28 -3.84
N LYS A 44 14.56 6.76 -5.02
CA LYS A 44 13.19 6.89 -5.55
C LYS A 44 12.29 5.81 -4.96
N LEU A 45 11.01 6.14 -4.81
CA LEU A 45 10.00 5.20 -4.32
C LEU A 45 9.95 3.94 -5.20
N GLU A 46 9.98 4.12 -6.52
CA GLU A 46 9.85 3.05 -7.50
C GLU A 46 10.98 2.02 -7.43
N ASP A 47 12.16 2.44 -6.95
CA ASP A 47 13.35 1.60 -6.84
C ASP A 47 13.34 0.74 -5.56
N VAL A 48 12.53 1.10 -4.56
CA VAL A 48 12.56 0.48 -3.22
C VAL A 48 11.23 -0.12 -2.77
N ALA A 49 10.12 0.29 -3.38
CA ALA A 49 8.77 -0.12 -2.96
C ALA A 49 8.60 -1.64 -2.94
N ASP A 50 9.09 -2.35 -3.96
CA ASP A 50 9.00 -3.81 -4.06
C ASP A 50 9.77 -4.51 -2.92
N THR A 51 11.07 -4.24 -2.79
CA THR A 51 11.92 -4.88 -1.78
C THR A 51 11.45 -4.57 -0.36
N THR A 52 11.13 -3.32 -0.06
CA THR A 52 10.62 -2.92 1.27
C THR A 52 9.24 -3.49 1.57
N SER A 53 8.45 -3.83 0.54
CA SER A 53 7.14 -4.50 0.73
C SER A 53 7.32 -5.90 1.30
N HIS A 54 8.36 -6.60 0.87
CA HIS A 54 8.72 -7.92 1.37
C HIS A 54 9.35 -7.85 2.76
N GLU A 55 10.19 -6.85 3.03
CA GLU A 55 10.77 -6.62 4.36
C GLU A 55 9.73 -6.27 5.42
N ALA A 56 8.66 -5.55 5.01
CA ALA A 56 7.56 -5.20 5.90
C ALA A 56 6.62 -6.39 6.23
N ASP A 57 6.65 -7.44 5.42
CA ASP A 57 5.82 -8.63 5.57
C ASP A 57 6.45 -9.66 6.52
N ILE A 58 6.39 -9.35 7.81
CA ILE A 58 6.86 -10.26 8.88
C ILE A 58 5.76 -11.20 9.39
N ASP A 59 4.52 -10.99 8.97
CA ASP A 59 3.32 -11.66 9.49
C ASP A 59 2.66 -12.60 8.45
N GLY A 60 3.12 -12.58 7.18
CA GLY A 60 2.62 -13.42 6.10
C GLY A 60 1.31 -12.92 5.52
N ILE A 61 1.27 -11.67 5.04
CA ILE A 61 0.05 -11.06 4.51
C ILE A 61 -0.43 -11.73 3.21
N THR A 62 -1.73 -11.67 2.98
CA THR A 62 -2.31 -12.12 1.71
C THR A 62 -2.24 -11.03 0.63
N GLY A 63 -2.41 -11.41 -0.63
CA GLY A 63 -2.53 -10.44 -1.72
C GLY A 63 -3.65 -9.41 -1.49
N PHE A 64 -4.80 -9.83 -0.96
CA PHE A 64 -5.87 -8.90 -0.61
C PHE A 64 -5.41 -7.85 0.43
N MET A 65 -4.74 -8.31 1.49
CA MET A 65 -4.21 -7.43 2.54
C MET A 65 -3.17 -6.44 1.98
N TYR A 66 -2.31 -6.89 1.06
CA TYR A 66 -1.38 -6.01 0.35
C TYR A 66 -2.14 -4.93 -0.43
N GLY A 67 -3.17 -5.30 -1.20
CA GLY A 67 -4.01 -4.33 -1.92
C GLY A 67 -4.71 -3.33 -0.97
N ALA A 68 -5.23 -3.80 0.16
CA ALA A 68 -5.86 -2.95 1.17
C ALA A 68 -4.84 -1.99 1.81
N ALA A 69 -3.60 -2.43 2.03
CA ALA A 69 -2.52 -1.57 2.52
C ALA A 69 -2.14 -0.49 1.50
N VAL A 70 -2.00 -0.84 0.22
CA VAL A 70 -1.77 0.13 -0.87
C VAL A 70 -2.88 1.18 -0.88
N HIS A 71 -4.15 0.77 -0.79
CA HIS A 71 -5.28 1.69 -0.76
C HIS A 71 -5.29 2.61 0.47
N THR A 72 -5.01 2.04 1.65
CA THR A 72 -4.90 2.78 2.90
C THR A 72 -3.82 3.87 2.80
N LEU A 73 -2.64 3.51 2.28
CA LEU A 73 -1.53 4.46 2.10
C LEU A 73 -1.84 5.49 1.01
N ALA A 74 -2.46 5.08 -0.09
CA ALA A 74 -2.84 5.97 -1.19
C ALA A 74 -3.73 7.14 -0.73
N THR A 75 -4.58 6.90 0.26
CA THR A 75 -5.55 7.90 0.76
C THR A 75 -5.03 8.73 1.94
N SER A 76 -3.94 8.33 2.59
CA SER A 76 -3.52 8.94 3.86
C SER A 76 -2.05 9.34 3.93
N TRP A 77 -1.17 8.73 3.14
CA TRP A 77 0.27 8.98 3.19
C TRP A 77 0.71 10.05 2.19
N LYS A 78 1.72 10.86 2.54
CA LYS A 78 2.29 11.91 1.67
C LYS A 78 2.79 11.40 0.31
N HIS A 79 3.33 10.18 0.27
CA HIS A 79 3.75 9.52 -0.97
C HIS A 79 2.70 8.52 -1.49
N GLY A 80 1.49 8.55 -0.93
CA GLY A 80 0.41 7.60 -1.22
C GLY A 80 0.01 7.58 -2.69
N ASP A 81 -0.19 8.74 -3.32
CA ASP A 81 -0.54 8.81 -4.74
C ASP A 81 0.56 8.26 -5.65
N GLN A 82 1.82 8.51 -5.30
CA GLN A 82 2.97 7.95 -6.02
C GLN A 82 3.02 6.42 -5.88
N LEU A 83 2.81 5.90 -4.66
CA LEU A 83 2.72 4.46 -4.41
C LEU A 83 1.57 3.82 -5.20
N ARG A 84 0.39 4.45 -5.22
CA ARG A 84 -0.78 4.03 -6.01
C ARG A 84 -0.44 3.90 -7.49
N LYS A 85 0.19 4.93 -8.07
CA LYS A 85 0.62 4.93 -9.48
C LYS A 85 1.62 3.83 -9.78
N TRP A 86 2.65 3.68 -8.95
CA TRP A 86 3.65 2.61 -9.05
C TRP A 86 3.00 1.22 -9.02
N HIS A 87 2.10 0.99 -8.06
CA HIS A 87 1.38 -0.27 -7.92
C HIS A 87 0.49 -0.56 -9.13
N ASN A 88 -0.35 0.39 -9.53
CA ASN A 88 -1.27 0.26 -10.66
C ASN A 88 -0.55 -0.04 -11.98
N LYS A 89 0.63 0.55 -12.19
CA LYS A 89 1.46 0.30 -13.36
C LYS A 89 1.89 -1.17 -13.48
N GLN A 90 2.11 -1.87 -12.36
CA GLN A 90 2.44 -3.31 -12.37
C GLN A 90 1.31 -4.16 -12.99
N TYR A 91 0.08 -3.63 -13.01
CA TYR A 91 -1.11 -4.27 -13.57
C TYR A 91 -1.55 -3.62 -14.90
N GLY A 92 -0.67 -2.86 -15.55
CA GLY A 92 -0.93 -2.24 -16.85
C GLY A 92 -1.97 -1.11 -16.80
N LYS A 93 -2.23 -0.51 -15.64
CA LYS A 93 -3.13 0.64 -15.51
C LYS A 93 -2.37 1.95 -15.72
N SER A 94 -3.07 2.96 -16.25
CA SER A 94 -2.53 4.31 -16.41
C SER A 94 -2.42 5.03 -15.07
N GLU A 95 -1.57 6.06 -15.00
CA GLU A 95 -1.39 6.89 -13.80
C GLU A 95 -2.67 7.66 -13.40
N ASP A 96 -3.53 7.95 -14.38
CA ASP A 96 -4.83 8.62 -14.22
C ASP A 96 -5.92 7.71 -13.62
N THR A 97 -5.66 6.41 -13.44
CA THR A 97 -6.64 5.46 -12.88
C THR A 97 -6.90 5.78 -11.41
N GLU A 98 -7.98 6.49 -11.05
CA GLU A 98 -8.21 7.00 -9.69
C GLU A 98 -8.11 5.95 -8.56
N GLY A 99 -8.59 4.71 -8.80
CA GLY A 99 -8.57 3.63 -7.81
C GLY A 99 -7.23 2.90 -7.68
N THR A 100 -7.16 1.94 -6.75
CA THR A 100 -6.07 0.97 -6.62
C THR A 100 -6.52 -0.39 -7.15
N VAL A 101 -5.68 -1.06 -7.92
CA VAL A 101 -5.94 -2.45 -8.32
C VAL A 101 -5.93 -3.35 -7.08
N ASN A 102 -6.91 -4.25 -6.96
CA ASN A 102 -6.81 -5.34 -6.00
C ASN A 102 -6.06 -6.50 -6.67
N PRO A 103 -4.92 -6.93 -6.12
CA PRO A 103 -4.09 -8.00 -6.69
C PRO A 103 -4.74 -9.39 -6.59
N ALA A 104 -5.83 -9.56 -5.82
CA ALA A 104 -6.63 -10.77 -5.79
C ALA A 104 -7.51 -10.88 -7.06
N ILE A 105 -6.86 -10.99 -8.22
CA ILE A 105 -7.51 -10.99 -9.53
C ILE A 105 -8.24 -12.31 -9.77
N LEU A 106 -9.54 -12.22 -10.03
CA LEU A 106 -10.36 -13.33 -10.50
C LEU A 106 -10.36 -13.32 -12.03
N THR A 107 -9.84 -14.39 -12.65
CA THR A 107 -9.95 -14.60 -14.10
C THR A 107 -11.11 -15.55 -14.37
N VAL A 108 -12.11 -15.07 -15.11
CA VAL A 108 -13.25 -15.89 -15.55
C VAL A 108 -13.10 -16.11 -17.04
N SER A 109 -12.97 -17.37 -17.44
CA SER A 109 -13.01 -17.78 -18.85
C SER A 109 -14.37 -18.40 -19.14
N THR A 110 -14.94 -18.08 -20.29
CA THR A 110 -16.11 -18.78 -20.84
C THR A 110 -15.62 -19.73 -21.94
N ASP A 111 -16.15 -20.94 -21.96
CA ASP A 111 -15.98 -21.88 -23.08
C ASP A 111 -16.55 -21.33 -24.40
#